data_AF-A0A0R2RHQ9-F1
#
_entry.id   AF-A0A0R2RHQ9-F1
#
_cell.length_a   1.000
_cell.length_b   1.000
_cell.length_c   1.000
_cell.angle_alpha   90.00
_cell.angle_beta   90.00
_cell.angle_gamma   90.00
#
_symmetry.space_group_name_H-M   'P 1'
#
loop_
_entity.id
_entity.type
_entity.pdbx_description
1 polymer ?
#
loop_
_entity_poly.entity_id
_entity_poly.type
_entity_poly.pdbx_seq_one_letter_code
_entity_poly.pdbx_strand_id
1 'polypeptide(L)'
;HPERDFGKDDQATEFFSGDDFYYLKPGSDGPPLHLATFDRKKKQPTTPTTRVIWDDKDNRFPGLKEKIDGLFPPEQKRGRVTGDNQNTWRPSQECWYETCKLNYGYDFTQGAKGKRKHPTVLQPEVPVPNLWKKMDAIMSYWQEIGVDGFRCDVSHIIPSEFWHWALARARTRNPRTYFYAECYEGDTRLEVPDANPELASYHSNPLSLIEAGFSSVYGHDAYKGLMKIYEESGWANDLDSLTRPGFVGDNSLRYAENHDECRIASTQHWGGHGMSVGRVVSTVLFALSRGPVMVYYGQEVGEAATVGAAGFELDKGRTTFFDYWSVPELQKWYHDGSCDGSDLSIEQKELRAFYGRTLQSLTHPALAQGNFYPLNPANQSNPAYGRLSGETTSGHWMYSFLRNDPVNQKSVLVAVNLHPTQTLSGVRCLLSKESAAALALPTGTTLTGTDLLASTNPATFSAPADTLTSQGVPLPDLPPFSSYYFDLSTQK
;
A
#
# COMPACT_ATOMS: atom_id res chain seq x y z
N HIS A 1 2.04 -22.40 -26.02
CA HIS A 1 2.31 -22.06 -24.61
C HIS A 1 3.11 -23.20 -23.99
N PRO A 2 4.14 -22.94 -23.17
CA PRO A 2 4.74 -24.01 -22.37
C PRO A 2 3.63 -24.72 -21.59
N GLU A 3 3.78 -26.02 -21.34
CA GLU A 3 2.88 -26.74 -20.45
C GLU A 3 2.87 -25.97 -19.12
N ARG A 4 1.73 -25.33 -18.80
CA ARG A 4 1.53 -24.47 -17.62
C ARG A 4 1.38 -25.31 -16.35
N ASP A 5 2.05 -26.44 -16.31
CA ASP A 5 1.95 -27.44 -15.25
C ASP A 5 3.17 -27.29 -14.34
N PHE A 6 2.96 -26.61 -13.22
CA PHE A 6 3.99 -26.43 -12.20
C PHE A 6 4.14 -27.73 -11.45
N GLY A 7 5.38 -28.19 -11.29
CA GLY A 7 5.66 -29.41 -10.54
C GLY A 7 5.52 -30.72 -11.30
N LYS A 8 5.05 -30.69 -12.57
CA LYS A 8 4.95 -31.89 -13.41
C LYS A 8 6.28 -32.64 -13.58
N ASP A 9 7.35 -31.87 -13.74
CA ASP A 9 8.71 -32.38 -13.98
C ASP A 9 9.57 -32.40 -12.71
N ASP A 10 8.99 -31.99 -11.58
CA ASP A 10 9.71 -31.90 -10.30
C ASP A 10 10.10 -33.29 -9.81
N GLN A 11 11.36 -33.45 -9.46
CA GLN A 11 11.88 -34.70 -8.94
C GLN A 11 11.50 -34.91 -7.47
N ALA A 12 11.39 -33.81 -6.70
CA ALA A 12 11.03 -33.82 -5.28
C ALA A 12 11.95 -34.72 -4.43
N THR A 13 13.21 -34.85 -4.84
CA THR A 13 14.24 -35.68 -4.17
C THR A 13 15.10 -34.88 -3.22
N GLU A 14 15.29 -33.60 -3.49
CA GLU A 14 16.08 -32.66 -2.71
C GLU A 14 15.20 -31.47 -2.28
N PHE A 15 15.57 -30.84 -1.17
CA PHE A 15 14.88 -29.62 -0.71
C PHE A 15 15.06 -28.45 -1.70
N PHE A 16 16.28 -28.26 -2.20
CA PHE A 16 16.63 -27.17 -3.12
C PHE A 16 17.33 -27.72 -4.38
N SER A 17 16.53 -27.93 -5.42
CA SER A 17 16.95 -28.48 -6.72
C SER A 17 16.66 -27.47 -7.84
N GLY A 18 16.57 -27.93 -9.09
CA GLY A 18 16.05 -27.17 -10.22
C GLY A 18 14.53 -27.29 -10.41
N ASP A 19 13.84 -27.91 -9.46
CA ASP A 19 12.38 -28.09 -9.40
C ASP A 19 11.66 -26.74 -9.26
N ASP A 20 10.38 -26.67 -9.64
CA ASP A 20 9.53 -25.48 -9.52
C ASP A 20 9.18 -25.14 -8.07
N PHE A 21 9.12 -26.13 -7.18
CA PHE A 21 8.81 -25.97 -5.75
C PHE A 21 9.94 -26.41 -4.83
N TYR A 22 9.89 -25.97 -3.57
CA TYR A 22 10.66 -26.59 -2.49
C TYR A 22 9.86 -27.71 -1.85
N TYR A 23 10.50 -28.88 -1.68
CA TYR A 23 9.87 -30.05 -1.08
C TYR A 23 10.37 -30.32 0.33
N LEU A 24 9.45 -30.64 1.23
CA LEU A 24 9.74 -30.97 2.62
C LEU A 24 10.53 -32.28 2.72
N LYS A 25 11.60 -32.28 3.53
CA LYS A 25 12.35 -33.50 3.83
C LYS A 25 11.55 -34.37 4.82
N PRO A 26 11.47 -35.70 4.63
CA PRO A 26 10.92 -36.59 5.64
C PRO A 26 11.65 -36.44 6.98
N GLY A 27 10.91 -36.44 8.08
CA GLY A 27 11.42 -36.18 9.42
C GLY A 27 10.49 -36.70 10.52
N SER A 28 10.73 -36.28 11.76
CA SER A 28 9.92 -36.68 12.93
C SER A 28 8.51 -36.08 12.93
N ASP A 29 8.29 -35.01 12.17
CA ASP A 29 7.02 -34.28 12.10
C ASP A 29 6.14 -34.67 10.91
N GLY A 30 6.69 -35.33 9.88
CA GLY A 30 5.96 -35.91 8.74
C GLY A 30 6.88 -36.54 7.68
N PRO A 31 6.34 -37.07 6.57
CA PRO A 31 4.93 -37.06 6.15
C PRO A 31 3.97 -37.81 7.09
N PRO A 32 2.65 -37.54 7.01
CA PRO A 32 1.98 -36.63 6.07
C PRO A 32 1.93 -35.17 6.57
N LEU A 33 1.59 -34.23 5.68
CA LEU A 33 1.31 -32.84 6.05
C LEU A 33 0.09 -32.77 6.98
N HIS A 34 0.26 -32.08 8.09
CA HIS A 34 -0.79 -31.83 9.08
C HIS A 34 -1.02 -30.32 9.21
N LEU A 35 -2.10 -29.83 8.60
CA LEU A 35 -2.55 -28.45 8.72
C LEU A 35 -3.05 -28.16 10.13
N ALA A 36 -2.85 -26.92 10.60
CA ALA A 36 -3.33 -26.43 11.89
C ALA A 36 -4.85 -26.15 11.90
N THR A 37 -5.64 -27.04 11.29
CA THR A 37 -7.11 -27.00 11.26
C THR A 37 -7.76 -27.96 12.26
N PHE A 38 -6.97 -28.89 12.83
CA PHE A 38 -7.43 -29.89 13.78
C PHE A 38 -6.40 -30.22 14.87
N ASP A 39 -6.80 -30.16 16.13
CA ASP A 39 -5.99 -30.60 17.28
C ASP A 39 -6.18 -32.10 17.48
N ARG A 40 -5.17 -32.88 17.09
CA ARG A 40 -5.19 -34.35 17.20
C ARG A 40 -5.20 -34.87 18.64
N LYS A 41 -4.64 -34.12 19.59
CA LYS A 41 -4.60 -34.53 21.01
C LYS A 41 -5.97 -34.34 21.65
N LYS A 42 -6.62 -33.21 21.37
CA LYS A 42 -7.96 -32.89 21.87
C LYS A 42 -9.09 -33.43 21.01
N LYS A 43 -8.78 -33.91 19.79
CA LYS A 43 -9.72 -34.39 18.77
C LYS A 43 -10.81 -33.37 18.43
N GLN A 44 -10.40 -32.14 18.16
CA GLN A 44 -11.33 -31.04 17.89
C GLN A 44 -10.75 -30.05 16.84
N PRO A 45 -11.62 -29.34 16.10
CA PRO A 45 -11.20 -28.28 15.19
C PRO A 45 -10.54 -27.12 15.93
N THR A 46 -9.59 -26.47 15.28
CA THR A 46 -8.84 -25.32 15.84
C THR A 46 -9.33 -23.98 15.28
N THR A 47 -9.82 -23.93 14.04
CA THR A 47 -10.21 -22.66 13.38
C THR A 47 -11.72 -22.37 13.52
N PRO A 48 -12.13 -21.09 13.52
CA PRO A 48 -13.55 -20.69 13.49
C PRO A 48 -14.33 -21.35 12.35
N THR A 49 -13.80 -21.34 11.13
CA THR A 49 -14.43 -21.96 9.94
C THR A 49 -14.70 -23.44 10.15
N THR A 50 -13.69 -24.20 10.63
CA THR A 50 -13.87 -25.63 10.89
C THR A 50 -14.83 -25.91 12.04
N ARG A 51 -14.94 -25.01 13.03
CA ARG A 51 -15.91 -25.14 14.13
C ARG A 51 -17.34 -24.98 13.66
N VAL A 52 -17.61 -24.07 12.72
CA VAL A 52 -18.94 -23.90 12.12
C VAL A 52 -19.44 -25.22 11.54
N ILE A 53 -18.59 -25.96 10.82
CA ILE A 53 -18.93 -27.28 10.26
C ILE A 53 -19.02 -28.35 11.36
N TRP A 54 -18.08 -28.34 12.30
CA TRP A 54 -17.97 -29.37 13.34
C TRP A 54 -19.15 -29.36 14.33
N ASP A 55 -19.62 -28.18 14.69
CA ASP A 55 -20.69 -27.96 15.66
C ASP A 55 -22.08 -27.87 15.01
N ASP A 56 -22.16 -28.07 13.68
CA ASP A 56 -23.39 -27.98 12.89
C ASP A 56 -24.37 -29.13 13.19
N LYS A 57 -25.29 -28.90 14.13
CA LYS A 57 -26.30 -29.89 14.54
C LYS A 57 -27.32 -30.20 13.44
N ASP A 58 -27.55 -29.27 12.53
CA ASP A 58 -28.53 -29.39 11.46
C ASP A 58 -27.97 -30.13 10.23
N ASN A 59 -26.68 -30.50 10.26
CA ASN A 59 -25.99 -31.21 9.18
C ASN A 59 -26.19 -30.55 7.81
N ARG A 60 -26.09 -29.22 7.77
CA ARG A 60 -26.11 -28.39 6.54
C ARG A 60 -24.91 -28.70 5.64
N PHE A 61 -23.85 -29.30 6.20
CA PHE A 61 -22.60 -29.64 5.54
C PHE A 61 -22.30 -31.16 5.58
N PRO A 62 -23.14 -32.02 4.97
CA PRO A 62 -23.04 -33.47 5.11
C PRO A 62 -21.69 -34.00 4.59
N GLY A 63 -21.02 -34.82 5.40
CA GLY A 63 -19.76 -35.47 5.04
C GLY A 63 -18.51 -34.58 5.10
N LEU A 64 -18.65 -33.30 5.46
CA LEU A 64 -17.51 -32.40 5.62
C LEU A 64 -16.87 -32.50 7.01
N LYS A 65 -17.65 -32.80 8.06
CA LYS A 65 -17.14 -32.93 9.43
C LYS A 65 -16.05 -34.00 9.54
N GLU A 66 -16.25 -35.14 8.86
CA GLU A 66 -15.32 -36.27 8.84
C GLU A 66 -14.00 -35.96 8.12
N LYS A 67 -13.98 -34.91 7.29
CA LYS A 67 -12.79 -34.44 6.57
C LYS A 67 -11.96 -33.43 7.37
N ILE A 68 -12.43 -33.02 8.55
CA ILE A 68 -11.70 -32.11 9.44
C ILE A 68 -10.77 -32.93 10.34
N ASP A 69 -9.71 -33.47 9.77
CA ASP A 69 -8.69 -34.28 10.47
C ASP A 69 -7.28 -33.66 10.43
N GLY A 70 -7.16 -32.50 9.77
CA GLY A 70 -5.91 -31.78 9.55
C GLY A 70 -5.03 -32.39 8.47
N LEU A 71 -5.43 -33.48 7.81
CA LEU A 71 -4.66 -34.03 6.70
C LEU A 71 -4.93 -33.24 5.42
N PHE A 72 -3.86 -33.06 4.63
CA PHE A 72 -3.99 -32.56 3.26
C PHE A 72 -3.61 -33.68 2.29
N PRO A 73 -4.59 -34.41 1.72
CA PRO A 73 -4.32 -35.60 0.90
C PRO A 73 -3.35 -35.39 -0.27
N PRO A 74 -3.37 -34.24 -0.99
CA PRO A 74 -2.39 -33.98 -2.05
C PRO A 74 -0.94 -34.02 -1.58
N GLU A 75 -0.68 -33.75 -0.29
CA GLU A 75 0.65 -33.67 0.32
C GLU A 75 0.89 -34.76 1.36
N GLN A 76 0.26 -35.93 1.16
CA GLN A 76 0.42 -37.06 2.06
C GLN A 76 1.84 -37.65 2.04
N LYS A 77 2.54 -37.56 0.91
CA LYS A 77 3.89 -38.16 0.70
C LYS A 77 4.95 -37.14 0.30
N ARG A 78 4.55 -36.11 -0.46
CA ARG A 78 5.41 -35.06 -0.99
C ARG A 78 4.82 -33.72 -0.59
N GLY A 79 5.26 -33.22 0.55
CA GLY A 79 4.82 -31.92 1.06
C GLY A 79 5.66 -30.80 0.45
N ARG A 80 5.04 -29.65 0.23
CA ARG A 80 5.70 -28.44 -0.27
C ARG A 80 5.88 -27.46 0.87
N VAL A 81 6.93 -26.66 0.78
CA VAL A 81 7.12 -25.51 1.68
C VAL A 81 6.02 -24.49 1.40
N THR A 82 5.49 -23.86 2.44
CA THR A 82 4.44 -22.83 2.33
C THR A 82 5.00 -21.50 1.81
N GLY A 83 4.14 -20.62 1.27
CA GLY A 83 4.60 -19.37 0.64
C GLY A 83 5.42 -18.45 1.56
N ASP A 84 5.17 -18.51 2.87
CA ASP A 84 5.88 -17.79 3.94
C ASP A 84 7.10 -18.54 4.48
N ASN A 85 7.76 -19.37 3.65
CA ASN A 85 9.00 -20.07 3.97
C ASN A 85 8.89 -21.13 5.10
N GLN A 86 7.70 -21.62 5.48
CA GLN A 86 7.61 -22.67 6.51
C GLN A 86 8.04 -24.03 5.96
N ASN A 87 9.22 -24.47 6.41
CA ASN A 87 9.81 -25.76 6.08
C ASN A 87 9.47 -26.82 7.15
N THR A 88 8.19 -27.15 7.30
CA THR A 88 7.71 -28.15 8.26
C THR A 88 6.49 -28.89 7.75
N TRP A 89 6.32 -30.15 8.18
CA TRP A 89 5.11 -30.92 7.93
C TRP A 89 3.93 -30.53 8.84
N ARG A 90 4.14 -29.56 9.75
CA ARG A 90 3.16 -29.12 10.74
C ARG A 90 3.09 -27.59 10.80
N PRO A 91 2.69 -26.93 9.69
CA PRO A 91 2.53 -25.48 9.68
C PRO A 91 1.59 -25.02 10.80
N SER A 92 1.87 -23.85 11.37
CA SER A 92 1.00 -23.23 12.38
C SER A 92 -0.26 -22.65 11.74
N GLN A 93 -1.19 -22.15 12.55
CA GLN A 93 -2.39 -21.47 12.05
C GLN A 93 -2.09 -20.10 11.42
N GLU A 94 -0.92 -19.52 11.71
CA GLU A 94 -0.47 -18.22 11.18
C GLU A 94 0.33 -18.35 9.88
N CYS A 95 0.58 -19.58 9.43
CA CYS A 95 1.30 -19.87 8.20
C CYS A 95 0.40 -19.74 6.97
N TRP A 96 0.97 -19.36 5.84
CA TRP A 96 0.30 -19.32 4.52
C TRP A 96 0.21 -20.71 3.89
N TYR A 97 -0.32 -21.69 4.62
CA TYR A 97 -0.39 -23.10 4.20
C TYR A 97 -1.37 -23.34 3.03
N GLU A 98 -2.18 -22.35 2.68
CA GLU A 98 -2.99 -22.26 1.47
C GLU A 98 -2.17 -21.89 0.22
N THR A 99 -0.91 -21.51 0.39
CA THR A 99 0.05 -21.19 -0.68
C THR A 99 1.27 -22.12 -0.62
N CYS A 100 2.06 -22.14 -1.69
CA CYS A 100 3.32 -22.89 -1.74
C CYS A 100 4.47 -22.03 -2.26
N LYS A 101 5.67 -22.24 -1.73
CA LYS A 101 6.87 -21.50 -2.12
C LYS A 101 7.38 -21.97 -3.48
N LEU A 102 7.41 -21.05 -4.43
CA LEU A 102 8.04 -21.24 -5.73
C LEU A 102 9.56 -21.09 -5.61
N ASN A 103 10.30 -22.00 -6.26
CA ASN A 103 11.75 -22.05 -6.27
C ASN A 103 12.34 -21.17 -7.38
N TYR A 104 12.54 -19.88 -7.07
CA TYR A 104 13.22 -18.93 -7.96
C TYR A 104 14.74 -19.17 -8.07
N GLY A 105 15.24 -20.33 -7.62
CA GLY A 105 16.64 -20.71 -7.72
C GLY A 105 17.50 -20.14 -6.60
N TYR A 106 16.99 -19.96 -5.39
CA TYR A 106 17.73 -19.43 -4.24
C TYR A 106 17.40 -20.19 -2.95
N ASP A 107 18.38 -20.80 -2.30
CA ASP A 107 18.16 -21.47 -1.01
C ASP A 107 17.93 -20.47 0.13
N PHE A 108 16.66 -20.15 0.40
CA PHE A 108 16.26 -19.19 1.41
C PHE A 108 16.63 -19.61 2.85
N THR A 109 16.91 -20.89 3.11
CA THR A 109 17.22 -21.39 4.46
C THR A 109 18.61 -20.99 4.94
N GLN A 110 19.44 -20.46 4.04
CA GLN A 110 20.84 -20.10 4.30
C GLN A 110 21.08 -18.58 4.30
N GLY A 111 20.03 -17.77 4.17
CA GLY A 111 20.13 -16.31 4.10
C GLY A 111 21.13 -15.86 3.02
N ALA A 112 21.92 -14.83 3.31
CA ALA A 112 22.88 -14.25 2.35
C ALA A 112 23.92 -15.26 1.81
N LYS A 113 24.12 -16.41 2.49
CA LYS A 113 25.04 -17.47 2.04
C LYS A 113 24.35 -18.53 1.17
N GLY A 114 23.06 -18.37 0.91
CA GLY A 114 22.26 -19.30 0.13
C GLY A 114 22.77 -19.46 -1.29
N LYS A 115 22.83 -20.71 -1.73
CA LYS A 115 23.24 -21.06 -3.10
C LYS A 115 22.24 -20.49 -4.09
N ARG A 116 22.74 -19.94 -5.20
CA ARG A 116 21.94 -19.45 -6.32
C ARG A 116 22.08 -20.40 -7.51
N LYS A 117 20.95 -20.94 -7.96
CA LYS A 117 20.78 -21.77 -9.16
C LYS A 117 20.10 -20.97 -10.28
N HIS A 118 20.36 -19.67 -10.34
CA HIS A 118 19.90 -18.74 -11.38
C HIS A 118 21.06 -17.80 -11.78
N PRO A 119 21.00 -17.14 -12.95
CA PRO A 119 22.04 -16.22 -13.36
C PRO A 119 22.07 -14.96 -12.49
N THR A 120 23.27 -14.53 -12.10
CA THR A 120 23.52 -13.25 -11.42
C THR A 120 24.67 -12.52 -12.10
N VAL A 121 24.99 -11.30 -11.66
CA VAL A 121 26.17 -10.56 -12.14
C VAL A 121 27.49 -11.31 -11.91
N LEU A 122 27.55 -12.16 -10.87
CA LEU A 122 28.74 -12.94 -10.51
C LEU A 122 28.82 -14.31 -11.20
N GLN A 123 27.69 -14.82 -11.70
CA GLN A 123 27.58 -16.13 -12.35
C GLN A 123 26.63 -16.06 -13.56
N PRO A 124 26.94 -15.25 -14.59
CA PRO A 124 26.06 -15.02 -15.73
C PRO A 124 25.85 -16.27 -16.61
N GLU A 125 26.74 -17.25 -16.52
CA GLU A 125 26.68 -18.51 -17.26
C GLU A 125 25.67 -19.52 -16.71
N VAL A 126 25.19 -19.32 -15.47
CA VAL A 126 24.18 -20.21 -14.88
C VAL A 126 22.87 -20.08 -15.64
N PRO A 127 22.29 -21.18 -16.16
CA PRO A 127 21.07 -21.11 -16.95
C PRO A 127 19.88 -20.54 -16.18
N VAL A 128 19.00 -19.82 -16.90
CA VAL A 128 17.71 -19.36 -16.36
C VAL A 128 16.85 -20.56 -15.96
N PRO A 129 16.34 -20.61 -14.71
CA PRO A 129 15.47 -21.68 -14.22
C PRO A 129 14.22 -21.91 -15.07
N ASN A 130 13.69 -23.13 -15.07
CA ASN A 130 12.44 -23.45 -15.77
C ASN A 130 11.26 -22.63 -15.24
N LEU A 131 11.19 -22.46 -13.90
CA LEU A 131 10.19 -21.63 -13.24
C LEU A 131 10.11 -20.21 -13.82
N TRP A 132 11.25 -19.54 -14.04
CA TRP A 132 11.29 -18.18 -14.58
C TRP A 132 10.61 -18.12 -15.95
N LYS A 133 10.85 -19.12 -16.81
CA LYS A 133 10.22 -19.25 -18.14
C LYS A 133 8.70 -19.48 -18.04
N LYS A 134 8.26 -20.29 -17.07
CA LYS A 134 6.83 -20.49 -16.79
C LYS A 134 6.15 -19.20 -16.34
N MET A 135 6.78 -18.44 -15.44
CA MET A 135 6.28 -17.13 -14.99
C MET A 135 6.22 -16.11 -16.14
N ASP A 136 7.26 -16.03 -16.99
CA ASP A 136 7.25 -15.18 -18.20
C ASP A 136 6.12 -15.55 -19.16
N ALA A 137 5.83 -16.85 -19.32
CA ALA A 137 4.73 -17.31 -20.15
C ALA A 137 3.35 -16.96 -19.57
N ILE A 138 3.19 -16.92 -18.25
CA ILE A 138 1.97 -16.42 -17.59
C ILE A 138 1.80 -14.92 -17.85
N MET A 139 2.86 -14.13 -17.65
CA MET A 139 2.83 -12.70 -17.97
C MET A 139 2.51 -12.45 -19.45
N SER A 140 3.15 -13.19 -20.36
CA SER A 140 2.87 -13.12 -21.80
C SER A 140 1.41 -13.40 -22.11
N TYR A 141 0.82 -14.44 -21.51
CA TYR A 141 -0.60 -14.76 -21.71
C TYR A 141 -1.52 -13.61 -21.31
N TRP A 142 -1.28 -12.98 -20.15
CA TRP A 142 -2.08 -11.84 -19.72
C TRP A 142 -1.89 -10.62 -20.63
N GLN A 143 -0.66 -10.34 -21.07
CA GLN A 143 -0.38 -9.28 -22.04
C GLN A 143 -1.06 -9.55 -23.40
N GLU A 144 -1.10 -10.80 -23.86
CA GLU A 144 -1.75 -11.21 -25.11
C GLU A 144 -3.26 -10.96 -25.09
N ILE A 145 -3.91 -10.99 -23.92
CA ILE A 145 -5.34 -10.67 -23.77
C ILE A 145 -5.60 -9.20 -23.39
N GLY A 146 -4.57 -8.34 -23.42
CA GLY A 146 -4.71 -6.89 -23.27
C GLY A 146 -4.45 -6.34 -21.86
N VAL A 147 -3.87 -7.12 -20.93
CA VAL A 147 -3.48 -6.59 -19.62
C VAL A 147 -2.26 -5.66 -19.78
N ASP A 148 -2.44 -4.38 -19.41
CA ASP A 148 -1.43 -3.32 -19.55
C ASP A 148 -0.45 -3.23 -18.36
N GLY A 149 -0.67 -3.98 -17.28
CA GLY A 149 0.20 -3.90 -16.12
C GLY A 149 -0.09 -4.92 -15.04
N PHE A 150 0.84 -5.02 -14.08
CA PHE A 150 0.83 -6.02 -13.02
C PHE A 150 1.15 -5.42 -11.66
N ARG A 151 0.30 -5.71 -10.67
CA ARG A 151 0.64 -5.66 -9.25
C ARG A 151 1.38 -6.94 -8.91
N CYS A 152 2.59 -6.84 -8.40
CA CYS A 152 3.37 -8.00 -7.98
C CYS A 152 3.34 -8.11 -6.46
N ASP A 153 2.65 -9.16 -5.99
CA ASP A 153 2.47 -9.52 -4.58
C ASP A 153 3.82 -9.79 -3.91
N VAL A 154 4.00 -9.26 -2.69
CA VAL A 154 5.17 -9.45 -1.81
C VAL A 154 6.51 -9.50 -2.57
N SER A 155 6.78 -8.52 -3.43
CA SER A 155 7.87 -8.63 -4.43
C SER A 155 9.28 -8.72 -3.84
N HIS A 156 9.48 -8.23 -2.62
CA HIS A 156 10.76 -8.23 -1.89
C HIS A 156 11.22 -9.63 -1.43
N ILE A 157 10.35 -10.65 -1.57
CA ILE A 157 10.65 -12.05 -1.19
C ILE A 157 11.07 -12.92 -2.38
N ILE A 158 11.22 -12.28 -3.54
CA ILE A 158 11.65 -12.87 -4.82
C ILE A 158 12.97 -12.22 -5.24
N PRO A 159 13.95 -12.97 -5.78
CA PRO A 159 15.24 -12.40 -6.20
C PRO A 159 15.08 -11.23 -7.20
N SER A 160 15.84 -10.15 -6.99
CA SER A 160 15.84 -8.98 -7.88
C SER A 160 16.27 -9.32 -9.31
N GLU A 161 17.12 -10.33 -9.49
CA GLU A 161 17.54 -10.82 -10.80
C GLU A 161 16.38 -11.40 -11.61
N PHE A 162 15.45 -12.10 -10.95
CA PHE A 162 14.23 -12.56 -11.60
C PHE A 162 13.42 -11.37 -12.10
N TRP A 163 13.23 -10.36 -11.25
CA TRP A 163 12.47 -9.17 -11.64
C TRP A 163 13.13 -8.44 -12.81
N HIS A 164 14.44 -8.22 -12.76
CA HIS A 164 15.18 -7.60 -13.86
C HIS A 164 14.97 -8.37 -15.17
N TRP A 165 15.10 -9.69 -15.13
CA TRP A 165 14.90 -10.55 -16.30
C TRP A 165 13.44 -10.55 -16.81
N ALA A 166 12.47 -10.71 -15.91
CA ALA A 166 11.06 -10.84 -16.23
C ALA A 166 10.46 -9.54 -16.78
N LEU A 167 10.72 -8.41 -16.11
CA LEU A 167 10.15 -7.11 -16.47
C LEU A 167 10.73 -6.60 -17.79
N ALA A 168 12.03 -6.81 -18.04
CA ALA A 168 12.64 -6.48 -19.32
C ALA A 168 12.01 -7.25 -20.49
N ARG A 169 11.73 -8.54 -20.30
CA ARG A 169 11.07 -9.37 -21.31
C ARG A 169 9.61 -8.97 -21.53
N ALA A 170 8.87 -8.69 -20.45
CA ALA A 170 7.51 -8.17 -20.55
C ALA A 170 7.47 -6.84 -21.33
N ARG A 171 8.43 -5.93 -21.08
CA ARG A 171 8.52 -4.66 -21.81
C ARG A 171 9.02 -4.78 -23.24
N THR A 172 9.76 -5.85 -23.57
CA THR A 172 10.09 -6.18 -24.97
C THR A 172 8.81 -6.51 -25.76
N ARG A 173 7.83 -7.16 -25.12
CA ARG A 173 6.52 -7.46 -25.74
C ARG A 173 5.61 -6.23 -25.77
N ASN A 174 5.55 -5.46 -24.68
CA ASN A 174 4.79 -4.22 -24.60
C ASN A 174 5.57 -3.17 -23.77
N PRO A 175 6.21 -2.17 -24.42
CA PRO A 175 7.01 -1.17 -23.72
C PRO A 175 6.23 -0.31 -22.71
N ARG A 176 4.90 -0.27 -22.82
CA ARG A 176 4.03 0.48 -21.92
C ARG A 176 3.60 -0.31 -20.69
N THR A 177 4.03 -1.57 -20.55
CA THR A 177 3.60 -2.39 -19.40
C THR A 177 4.04 -1.77 -18.08
N TYR A 178 3.06 -1.50 -17.23
CA TYR A 178 3.25 -0.91 -15.91
C TYR A 178 3.42 -2.00 -14.86
N PHE A 179 4.44 -1.89 -14.01
CA PHE A 179 4.66 -2.83 -12.92
C PHE A 179 4.72 -2.07 -11.61
N TYR A 180 3.99 -2.53 -10.61
CA TYR A 180 4.15 -2.02 -9.25
C TYR A 180 4.28 -3.15 -8.24
N ALA A 181 5.23 -2.99 -7.33
CA ALA A 181 5.57 -3.99 -6.34
C ALA A 181 4.89 -3.66 -5.02
N GLU A 182 4.26 -4.67 -4.44
CA GLU A 182 4.03 -4.67 -3.01
C GLU A 182 5.34 -4.95 -2.27
N CYS A 183 5.71 -4.04 -1.39
CA CYS A 183 6.90 -4.14 -0.55
C CYS A 183 6.58 -3.50 0.79
N TYR A 184 6.54 -4.33 1.84
CA TYR A 184 6.45 -3.86 3.22
C TYR A 184 7.85 -3.96 3.81
N GLU A 185 8.51 -2.82 4.03
CA GLU A 185 9.83 -2.82 4.65
C GLU A 185 9.79 -3.36 6.08
N GLY A 186 10.78 -4.18 6.44
CA GLY A 186 10.97 -4.65 7.81
C GLY A 186 10.49 -6.08 8.07
N ASP A 187 9.81 -6.75 7.13
CA ASP A 187 9.54 -8.19 7.26
C ASP A 187 10.74 -9.05 6.83
N THR A 188 11.80 -8.97 7.64
CA THR A 188 13.08 -9.69 7.43
C THR A 188 12.96 -11.21 7.38
N ARG A 189 11.81 -11.79 7.76
CA ARG A 189 11.58 -13.24 7.74
C ARG A 189 11.55 -13.82 6.33
N LEU A 190 11.21 -12.99 5.34
CA LEU A 190 10.96 -13.45 3.98
C LEU A 190 11.90 -12.83 2.93
N GLU A 191 12.67 -11.81 3.32
CA GLU A 191 13.54 -11.05 2.42
C GLU A 191 14.58 -11.93 1.72
N VAL A 192 14.77 -11.66 0.43
CA VAL A 192 15.87 -12.22 -0.36
C VAL A 192 17.04 -11.22 -0.30
N PRO A 193 18.20 -11.60 0.30
CA PRO A 193 19.39 -10.77 0.31
C PRO A 193 19.96 -10.58 -1.10
N ASP A 194 20.83 -9.59 -1.28
CA ASP A 194 21.55 -9.39 -2.53
C ASP A 194 22.46 -10.58 -2.88
N ALA A 195 22.74 -10.79 -4.18
CA ALA A 195 23.65 -11.83 -4.64
C ALA A 195 25.12 -11.56 -4.33
N ASN A 196 25.51 -10.30 -4.18
CA ASN A 196 26.80 -9.93 -3.65
C ASN A 196 26.74 -9.94 -2.12
N PRO A 197 27.43 -10.86 -1.42
CA PRO A 197 27.42 -10.93 0.04
C PRO A 197 27.91 -9.65 0.73
N GLU A 198 28.75 -8.85 0.05
CA GLU A 198 29.21 -7.55 0.55
C GLU A 198 28.10 -6.49 0.54
N LEU A 199 27.10 -6.67 -0.34
CA LEU A 199 25.92 -5.83 -0.44
C LEU A 199 24.70 -6.46 0.24
N ALA A 200 24.78 -7.70 0.70
CA ALA A 200 23.65 -8.43 1.27
C ALA A 200 23.12 -7.88 2.59
N SER A 201 23.87 -6.99 3.26
CA SER A 201 23.34 -6.18 4.38
C SER A 201 22.33 -5.12 3.92
N TYR A 202 22.32 -4.78 2.63
CA TYR A 202 21.28 -3.97 2.00
C TYR A 202 20.18 -4.93 1.53
N HIS A 203 19.17 -5.09 2.37
CA HIS A 203 18.02 -5.95 2.09
C HIS A 203 17.24 -5.44 0.87
N SER A 204 16.51 -6.35 0.20
CA SER A 204 15.57 -6.00 -0.88
C SER A 204 14.61 -4.94 -0.37
N ASN A 205 14.86 -3.71 -0.77
CA ASN A 205 14.16 -2.52 -0.35
C ASN A 205 13.50 -1.89 -1.60
N PRO A 206 12.55 -0.96 -1.42
CA PRO A 206 11.85 -0.28 -2.50
C PRO A 206 12.77 0.25 -3.61
N LEU A 207 13.97 0.76 -3.27
CA LEU A 207 14.94 1.19 -4.28
C LEU A 207 15.39 0.03 -5.17
N SER A 208 15.80 -1.10 -4.58
CA SER A 208 16.26 -2.27 -5.35
C SER A 208 15.19 -2.82 -6.30
N LEU A 209 13.90 -2.75 -5.92
CA LEU A 209 12.79 -3.15 -6.79
C LEU A 209 12.60 -2.16 -7.94
N ILE A 210 12.68 -0.85 -7.67
CA ILE A 210 12.64 0.16 -8.74
C ILE A 210 13.83 -0.03 -9.71
N GLU A 211 15.04 -0.27 -9.19
CA GLU A 211 16.23 -0.56 -9.99
C GLU A 211 16.11 -1.86 -10.81
N ALA A 212 15.45 -2.89 -10.26
CA ALA A 212 15.08 -4.10 -11.00
C ALA A 212 14.05 -3.83 -12.11
N GLY A 213 13.44 -2.65 -12.14
CA GLY A 213 12.60 -2.16 -13.21
C GLY A 213 11.13 -1.96 -12.82
N PHE A 214 10.76 -2.06 -11.55
CA PHE A 214 9.40 -1.69 -11.14
C PHE A 214 9.15 -0.20 -11.41
N SER A 215 7.93 0.12 -11.86
CA SER A 215 7.53 1.51 -12.14
C SER A 215 7.12 2.23 -10.85
N SER A 216 6.61 1.48 -9.87
CA SER A 216 6.37 1.97 -8.51
C SER A 216 6.42 0.85 -7.47
N VAL A 217 6.43 1.25 -6.20
CA VAL A 217 6.51 0.40 -5.01
C VAL A 217 5.56 0.94 -3.95
N TYR A 218 4.99 0.10 -3.09
CA TYR A 218 4.08 0.56 -2.04
C TYR A 218 4.73 1.65 -1.14
N GLY A 219 4.05 2.80 -1.00
CA GLY A 219 4.49 3.92 -0.16
C GLY A 219 3.89 3.86 1.25
N HIS A 220 4.21 2.82 2.01
CA HIS A 220 3.52 2.47 3.26
C HIS A 220 3.77 3.43 4.44
N ASP A 221 4.96 4.03 4.52
CA ASP A 221 5.40 4.78 5.72
C ASP A 221 4.51 5.96 6.06
N ALA A 222 4.17 6.80 5.08
CA ALA A 222 3.37 8.00 5.31
C ALA A 222 1.94 7.62 5.75
N TYR A 223 1.42 6.51 5.25
CA TYR A 223 0.14 5.95 5.69
C TYR A 223 0.21 5.54 7.17
N LYS A 224 1.25 4.79 7.57
CA LYS A 224 1.45 4.43 9.00
C LYS A 224 1.71 5.67 9.87
N GLY A 225 2.43 6.66 9.36
CA GLY A 225 2.67 7.93 10.05
C GLY A 225 1.37 8.67 10.35
N LEU A 226 0.45 8.75 9.37
CA LEU A 226 -0.87 9.34 9.57
C LEU A 226 -1.72 8.53 10.56
N MET A 227 -1.68 7.20 10.51
CA MET A 227 -2.39 6.34 11.45
C MET A 227 -1.94 6.59 12.90
N LYS A 228 -0.63 6.73 13.12
CA LYS A 228 -0.04 7.04 14.45
C LYS A 228 -0.50 8.37 15.06
N ILE A 229 -0.91 9.34 14.25
CA ILE A 229 -1.47 10.61 14.76
C ILE A 229 -2.80 10.36 15.49
N TYR A 230 -3.59 9.37 15.03
CA TYR A 230 -4.91 9.09 15.57
C TYR A 230 -4.94 7.96 16.60
N GLU A 231 -4.02 7.00 16.49
CA GLU A 231 -4.00 5.79 17.33
C GLU A 231 -2.91 5.81 18.40
N GLU A 232 -1.91 6.67 18.23
CA GLU A 232 -0.77 6.79 19.13
C GLU A 232 -0.53 8.28 19.48
N SER A 233 0.73 8.69 19.59
CA SER A 233 1.14 10.07 19.92
C SER A 233 1.91 10.71 18.76
N GLY A 234 1.61 10.34 17.51
CA GLY A 234 2.32 10.84 16.32
C GLY A 234 1.99 12.30 16.02
N TRP A 235 2.92 13.03 15.40
CA TRP A 235 2.74 14.42 14.99
C TRP A 235 2.74 14.55 13.47
N ALA A 236 2.01 15.53 12.93
CA ALA A 236 2.07 15.85 11.50
C ALA A 236 3.50 16.23 11.04
N ASN A 237 4.31 16.79 11.93
CA ASN A 237 5.73 17.06 11.69
C ASN A 237 6.56 15.81 11.33
N ASP A 238 6.14 14.62 11.75
CA ASP A 238 6.88 13.38 11.51
C ASP A 238 6.76 12.94 10.03
N LEU A 239 5.71 13.37 9.34
CA LEU A 239 5.36 12.94 7.99
C LEU A 239 6.43 13.29 6.95
N ASP A 240 7.13 14.43 7.09
CA ASP A 240 8.14 14.88 6.13
C ASP A 240 9.23 13.80 5.92
N SER A 241 9.66 13.16 7.01
CA SER A 241 10.65 12.08 6.97
C SER A 241 10.13 10.79 6.30
N LEU A 242 8.82 10.56 6.38
CA LEU A 242 8.12 9.37 5.87
C LEU A 242 7.69 9.54 4.40
N THR A 243 7.81 10.73 3.83
CA THR A 243 7.51 10.99 2.41
C THR A 243 8.50 10.31 1.45
N ARG A 244 9.70 9.94 1.94
CA ARG A 244 10.84 9.41 1.16
C ARG A 244 11.23 10.33 0.00
N PRO A 245 11.63 11.60 0.25
CA PRO A 245 11.84 12.56 -0.82
C PRO A 245 12.85 12.08 -1.87
N GLY A 246 12.61 12.44 -3.13
CA GLY A 246 13.45 12.04 -4.28
C GLY A 246 12.91 10.80 -4.99
N PHE A 247 13.81 10.08 -5.68
CA PHE A 247 13.45 9.04 -6.64
C PHE A 247 12.50 7.97 -6.07
N VAL A 248 12.80 7.42 -4.90
CA VAL A 248 11.95 6.38 -4.29
C VAL A 248 10.55 6.93 -3.93
N GLY A 249 10.45 8.14 -3.41
CA GLY A 249 9.16 8.77 -3.10
C GLY A 249 8.35 9.10 -4.34
N ASP A 250 9.00 9.54 -5.42
CA ASP A 250 8.36 9.80 -6.72
C ASP A 250 7.90 8.53 -7.43
N ASN A 251 8.47 7.38 -7.05
CA ASN A 251 8.03 6.06 -7.49
C ASN A 251 7.20 5.33 -6.41
N SER A 252 6.78 6.00 -5.33
CA SER A 252 5.94 5.39 -4.31
C SER A 252 4.46 5.44 -4.71
N LEU A 253 3.81 4.28 -4.73
CA LEU A 253 2.36 4.15 -4.83
C LEU A 253 1.72 4.67 -3.53
N ARG A 254 0.90 5.70 -3.65
CA ARG A 254 0.18 6.32 -2.54
C ARG A 254 -1.22 5.72 -2.44
N TYR A 255 -1.56 5.20 -1.27
CA TYR A 255 -2.85 4.57 -0.99
C TYR A 255 -3.24 4.84 0.45
N ALA A 256 -4.53 4.97 0.72
CA ALA A 256 -5.06 5.22 2.05
C ALA A 256 -5.59 3.93 2.71
N GLU A 257 -5.86 2.89 1.92
CA GLU A 257 -6.23 1.54 2.34
C GLU A 257 -6.02 0.57 1.16
N ASN A 258 -5.99 -0.73 1.46
CA ASN A 258 -5.98 -1.83 0.49
C ASN A 258 -6.66 -3.07 1.14
N HIS A 259 -6.44 -4.27 0.62
CA HIS A 259 -7.04 -5.49 1.19
C HIS A 259 -6.36 -5.98 2.48
N ASP A 260 -5.09 -5.70 2.68
CA ASP A 260 -4.32 -6.08 3.88
C ASP A 260 -4.46 -5.05 5.01
N GLU A 261 -4.74 -3.80 4.64
CA GLU A 261 -4.88 -2.67 5.55
C GLU A 261 -6.31 -2.49 6.06
N CYS A 262 -6.44 -1.86 7.24
CA CYS A 262 -7.73 -1.53 7.83
C CYS A 262 -8.45 -0.48 6.99
N ARG A 263 -9.78 -0.61 6.90
CA ARG A 263 -10.61 0.40 6.25
C ARG A 263 -10.41 1.76 6.93
N ILE A 264 -10.21 2.79 6.14
CA ILE A 264 -9.99 4.15 6.61
C ILE A 264 -11.23 4.74 7.29
N ALA A 265 -12.41 4.27 6.91
CA ALA A 265 -13.66 4.61 7.58
C ALA A 265 -13.99 3.67 8.76
N SER A 266 -13.08 2.76 9.15
CA SER A 266 -13.32 1.82 10.24
C SER A 266 -13.62 2.55 11.55
N THR A 267 -14.51 1.97 12.35
CA THR A 267 -14.80 2.42 13.71
C THR A 267 -13.82 1.86 14.75
N GLN A 268 -13.02 0.85 14.39
CA GLN A 268 -12.06 0.19 15.27
C GLN A 268 -10.65 0.78 15.15
N HIS A 269 -10.38 1.49 14.05
CA HIS A 269 -9.09 2.10 13.71
C HIS A 269 -9.28 3.58 13.42
N TRP A 270 -8.19 4.31 13.16
CA TRP A 270 -8.19 5.73 12.80
C TRP A 270 -8.92 6.62 13.83
N GLY A 271 -8.81 6.27 15.10
CA GLY A 271 -9.52 6.94 16.20
C GLY A 271 -11.06 6.81 16.15
N GLY A 272 -11.60 5.95 15.27
CA GLY A 272 -13.03 5.76 15.08
C GLY A 272 -13.73 6.95 14.41
N HIS A 273 -13.00 7.76 13.65
CA HIS A 273 -13.50 9.00 13.05
C HIS A 273 -14.29 8.82 11.74
N GLY A 274 -14.37 7.58 11.21
CA GLY A 274 -15.17 7.26 10.04
C GLY A 274 -14.75 8.01 8.78
N MET A 275 -15.70 8.36 7.92
CA MET A 275 -15.43 8.97 6.60
C MET A 275 -14.60 10.26 6.64
N SER A 276 -14.67 11.04 7.72
CA SER A 276 -13.99 12.33 7.83
C SER A 276 -12.47 12.21 7.82
N VAL A 277 -11.91 11.20 8.50
CA VAL A 277 -10.46 10.95 8.50
C VAL A 277 -9.97 10.55 7.11
N GLY A 278 -10.80 9.80 6.36
CA GLY A 278 -10.51 9.39 4.99
C GLY A 278 -10.29 10.57 4.04
N ARG A 279 -11.02 11.67 4.21
CA ARG A 279 -10.87 12.88 3.40
C ARG A 279 -9.49 13.51 3.59
N VAL A 280 -9.07 13.73 4.83
CA VAL A 280 -7.79 14.39 5.13
C VAL A 280 -6.58 13.52 4.85
N VAL A 281 -6.65 12.24 5.21
CA VAL A 281 -5.54 11.29 4.99
C VAL A 281 -5.29 11.10 3.50
N SER A 282 -6.35 10.91 2.70
CA SER A 282 -6.22 10.78 1.25
C SER A 282 -5.69 12.06 0.60
N THR A 283 -6.13 13.24 1.08
CA THR A 283 -5.61 14.54 0.61
C THR A 283 -4.12 14.67 0.81
N VAL A 284 -3.61 14.28 1.99
CA VAL A 284 -2.17 14.28 2.25
C VAL A 284 -1.48 13.28 1.34
N LEU A 285 -1.85 12.00 1.41
CA LEU A 285 -1.15 10.90 0.76
C LEU A 285 -1.07 11.08 -0.76
N PHE A 286 -2.19 11.45 -1.40
CA PHE A 286 -2.28 11.51 -2.86
C PHE A 286 -1.47 12.66 -3.46
N ALA A 287 -1.13 13.67 -2.68
CA ALA A 287 -0.34 14.82 -3.14
C ALA A 287 1.12 14.80 -2.66
N LEU A 288 1.59 13.77 -1.94
CA LEU A 288 2.97 13.74 -1.42
C LEU A 288 4.04 13.70 -2.53
N SER A 289 3.73 13.13 -3.69
CA SER A 289 4.73 12.84 -4.72
C SER A 289 4.12 12.79 -6.12
N ARG A 290 4.97 12.52 -7.11
CA ARG A 290 4.57 12.26 -8.51
C ARG A 290 4.19 10.79 -8.76
N GLY A 291 4.32 9.95 -7.74
CA GLY A 291 3.96 8.54 -7.78
C GLY A 291 2.46 8.30 -8.02
N PRO A 292 2.09 7.10 -8.49
CA PRO A 292 0.70 6.76 -8.74
C PRO A 292 -0.13 6.74 -7.45
N VAL A 293 -1.44 6.87 -7.61
CA VAL A 293 -2.41 6.75 -6.53
C VAL A 293 -3.27 5.51 -6.74
N MET A 294 -3.56 4.78 -5.65
CA MET A 294 -4.53 3.70 -5.61
C MET A 294 -5.66 4.05 -4.63
N VAL A 295 -6.89 3.90 -5.11
CA VAL A 295 -8.12 3.95 -4.29
C VAL A 295 -8.67 2.54 -4.22
N TYR A 296 -8.88 2.04 -3.01
CA TYR A 296 -9.44 0.71 -2.82
C TYR A 296 -10.97 0.76 -2.88
N TYR A 297 -11.60 -0.22 -3.53
CA TYR A 297 -13.03 -0.18 -3.78
C TYR A 297 -13.81 -0.11 -2.45
N GLY A 298 -14.76 0.82 -2.35
CA GLY A 298 -15.51 1.05 -1.11
C GLY A 298 -15.00 2.23 -0.27
N GLN A 299 -13.74 2.66 -0.48
CA GLN A 299 -13.15 3.81 0.20
C GLN A 299 -13.97 5.10 -0.05
N GLU A 300 -14.41 5.28 -1.29
CA GLU A 300 -15.11 6.47 -1.78
C GLU A 300 -16.58 6.56 -1.34
N VAL A 301 -17.12 5.46 -0.80
CA VAL A 301 -18.46 5.39 -0.20
C VAL A 301 -18.41 5.19 1.32
N GLY A 302 -17.22 5.15 1.91
CA GLY A 302 -17.05 5.07 3.36
C GLY A 302 -17.29 3.69 3.95
N GLU A 303 -16.93 2.63 3.22
CA GLU A 303 -17.01 1.26 3.73
C GLU A 303 -16.17 1.11 5.02
N ALA A 304 -16.83 0.75 6.12
CA ALA A 304 -16.24 0.72 7.46
C ALA A 304 -15.89 -0.68 7.96
N ALA A 305 -16.20 -1.74 7.19
CA ALA A 305 -16.00 -3.13 7.58
C ALA A 305 -16.69 -3.51 8.91
N THR A 306 -17.96 -3.09 9.08
CA THR A 306 -18.76 -3.29 10.31
C THR A 306 -19.60 -4.56 10.33
N VAL A 307 -19.45 -5.40 9.31
CA VAL A 307 -20.23 -6.63 9.06
C VAL A 307 -19.76 -7.83 9.90
N GLY A 308 -18.71 -7.65 10.70
CA GLY A 308 -18.16 -8.68 11.57
C GLY A 308 -17.15 -9.59 10.87
N ALA A 309 -16.73 -10.65 11.58
CA ALA A 309 -15.76 -11.62 11.09
C ALA A 309 -16.33 -12.43 9.92
N ALA A 310 -15.54 -12.59 8.87
CA ALA A 310 -15.92 -13.27 7.65
C ALA A 310 -14.88 -14.34 7.33
N GLY A 311 -15.33 -15.61 7.34
CA GLY A 311 -14.51 -16.79 7.07
C GLY A 311 -13.18 -16.83 7.84
N PHE A 312 -12.06 -16.75 7.11
CA PHE A 312 -10.71 -16.79 7.70
C PHE A 312 -10.24 -15.43 8.23
N GLU A 313 -10.86 -14.35 7.78
CA GLU A 313 -10.57 -13.01 8.26
C GLU A 313 -11.27 -12.71 9.58
N LEU A 314 -10.50 -12.14 10.51
CA LEU A 314 -11.01 -11.72 11.81
C LEU A 314 -11.67 -10.34 11.68
N ASP A 315 -12.65 -10.06 12.55
CA ASP A 315 -13.24 -8.73 12.68
C ASP A 315 -12.21 -7.72 13.20
N LYS A 316 -11.36 -7.23 12.30
CA LYS A 316 -10.24 -6.33 12.55
C LYS A 316 -10.37 -5.06 11.71
N GLY A 317 -11.59 -4.66 11.36
CA GLY A 317 -11.83 -3.47 10.55
C GLY A 317 -11.35 -3.59 9.09
N ARG A 318 -11.27 -4.81 8.54
CA ARG A 318 -10.93 -5.09 7.13
C ARG A 318 -12.12 -5.74 6.44
N THR A 319 -12.31 -5.44 5.15
CA THR A 319 -13.18 -6.29 4.32
C THR A 319 -12.42 -7.55 3.95
N THR A 320 -13.03 -8.72 4.13
CA THR A 320 -12.39 -10.00 3.77
C THR A 320 -12.00 -10.03 2.29
N PHE A 321 -10.86 -10.67 2.03
CA PHE A 321 -10.29 -10.88 0.70
C PHE A 321 -10.27 -12.36 0.28
N PHE A 322 -10.55 -13.28 1.20
CA PHE A 322 -10.65 -14.73 0.91
C PHE A 322 -12.09 -15.23 0.79
N ASP A 323 -13.05 -14.52 1.37
CA ASP A 323 -14.43 -14.99 1.45
C ASP A 323 -15.34 -14.15 0.56
N TYR A 324 -16.28 -14.81 -0.12
CA TYR A 324 -17.36 -14.12 -0.81
C TYR A 324 -18.22 -13.41 0.24
N TRP A 325 -18.05 -12.10 0.37
CA TRP A 325 -18.67 -11.32 1.42
C TRP A 325 -19.33 -10.06 0.90
N SER A 326 -20.28 -9.53 1.68
CA SER A 326 -20.99 -8.30 1.32
C SER A 326 -20.18 -7.09 1.76
N VAL A 327 -20.19 -6.06 0.91
CA VAL A 327 -19.57 -4.76 1.15
C VAL A 327 -20.70 -3.73 1.15
N PRO A 328 -21.41 -3.55 2.28
CA PRO A 328 -22.74 -2.95 2.29
C PRO A 328 -22.78 -1.53 1.73
N GLU A 329 -21.75 -0.74 1.99
CA GLU A 329 -21.71 0.65 1.53
C GLU A 329 -21.47 0.74 0.03
N LEU A 330 -20.69 -0.20 -0.54
CA LEU A 330 -20.55 -0.34 -1.98
C LEU A 330 -21.84 -0.87 -2.64
N GLN A 331 -22.57 -1.78 -1.98
CA GLN A 331 -23.84 -2.30 -2.51
C GLN A 331 -24.88 -1.19 -2.69
N LYS A 332 -24.93 -0.20 -1.79
CA LYS A 332 -25.76 1.01 -1.96
C LYS A 332 -25.38 1.82 -3.21
N TRP A 333 -24.09 1.83 -3.57
CA TRP A 333 -23.65 2.44 -4.83
C TRP A 333 -24.03 1.60 -6.05
N TYR A 334 -23.81 0.28 -5.96
CA TYR A 334 -24.10 -0.66 -7.03
C TYR A 334 -25.59 -0.68 -7.39
N HIS A 335 -26.48 -0.58 -6.39
CA HIS A 335 -27.94 -0.47 -6.52
C HIS A 335 -28.49 -1.35 -7.65
N ASP A 336 -28.45 -2.66 -7.42
CA ASP A 336 -28.93 -3.69 -8.35
C ASP A 336 -28.36 -3.60 -9.79
N GLY A 337 -27.14 -3.06 -9.94
CA GLY A 337 -26.42 -2.93 -11.20
C GLY A 337 -26.62 -1.60 -11.93
N SER A 338 -27.41 -0.67 -11.37
CA SER A 338 -27.57 0.69 -11.92
C SER A 338 -26.32 1.56 -11.70
N CYS A 339 -25.52 1.26 -10.67
CA CYS A 339 -24.31 2.00 -10.30
C CYS A 339 -24.53 3.51 -10.08
N ASP A 340 -25.74 3.90 -9.66
CA ASP A 340 -26.15 5.32 -9.54
C ASP A 340 -25.97 5.89 -8.13
N GLY A 341 -25.81 5.03 -7.12
CA GLY A 341 -25.74 5.42 -5.71
C GLY A 341 -26.95 6.16 -5.18
N SER A 342 -28.16 5.87 -5.69
CA SER A 342 -29.40 6.43 -5.14
C SER A 342 -29.53 6.17 -3.64
N ASP A 343 -29.08 5.00 -3.19
CA ASP A 343 -29.22 4.50 -1.82
C ASP A 343 -28.12 4.99 -0.87
N LEU A 344 -27.12 5.70 -1.41
CA LEU A 344 -26.10 6.36 -0.59
C LEU A 344 -26.70 7.51 0.22
N SER A 345 -26.22 7.67 1.45
CA SER A 345 -26.52 8.84 2.28
C SER A 345 -25.99 10.13 1.63
N ILE A 346 -26.43 11.28 2.14
CA ILE A 346 -25.93 12.58 1.67
C ILE A 346 -24.42 12.67 1.89
N GLU A 347 -23.94 12.27 3.07
CA GLU A 347 -22.54 12.31 3.46
C GLU A 347 -21.67 11.39 2.59
N GLN A 348 -22.20 10.23 2.19
CA GLN A 348 -21.54 9.30 1.28
C GLN A 348 -21.47 9.84 -0.14
N LYS A 349 -22.56 10.45 -0.64
CA LYS A 349 -22.58 11.13 -1.94
C LYS A 349 -21.56 12.27 -1.96
N GLU A 350 -21.48 13.05 -0.89
CA GLU A 350 -20.48 14.10 -0.72
C GLU A 350 -19.06 13.55 -0.64
N LEU A 351 -18.83 12.46 0.08
CA LEU A 351 -17.52 11.79 0.14
C LEU A 351 -17.08 11.33 -1.25
N ARG A 352 -17.97 10.67 -1.99
CA ARG A 352 -17.68 10.19 -3.34
C ARG A 352 -17.39 11.35 -4.29
N ALA A 353 -18.16 12.43 -4.20
CA ALA A 353 -17.92 13.65 -4.97
C ALA A 353 -16.59 14.32 -4.58
N PHE A 354 -16.22 14.31 -3.30
CA PHE A 354 -14.93 14.79 -2.81
C PHE A 354 -13.77 13.98 -3.42
N TYR A 355 -13.80 12.65 -3.34
CA TYR A 355 -12.78 11.81 -3.99
C TYR A 355 -12.69 12.07 -5.49
N GLY A 356 -13.82 12.26 -6.17
CA GLY A 356 -13.83 12.64 -7.59
C GLY A 356 -13.06 13.94 -7.86
N ARG A 357 -13.27 14.98 -7.04
CA ARG A 357 -12.53 16.25 -7.15
C ARG A 357 -11.06 16.09 -6.79
N THR A 358 -10.74 15.34 -5.73
CA THR A 358 -9.35 15.05 -5.34
C THR A 358 -8.61 14.36 -6.48
N LEU A 359 -9.16 13.27 -7.03
CA LEU A 359 -8.53 12.56 -8.16
C LEU A 359 -8.41 13.43 -9.41
N GLN A 360 -9.44 14.23 -9.74
CA GLN A 360 -9.36 15.17 -10.85
C GLN A 360 -8.24 16.20 -10.65
N SER A 361 -8.08 16.72 -9.43
CA SER A 361 -7.05 17.71 -9.12
C SER A 361 -5.63 17.16 -9.29
N LEU A 362 -5.41 15.85 -9.14
CA LEU A 362 -4.11 15.22 -9.36
C LEU A 362 -3.62 15.33 -10.81
N THR A 363 -4.49 15.70 -11.76
CA THR A 363 -4.09 16.03 -13.14
C THR A 363 -3.45 17.41 -13.29
N HIS A 364 -3.53 18.26 -12.25
CA HIS A 364 -2.89 19.57 -12.24
C HIS A 364 -1.36 19.41 -12.34
N PRO A 365 -0.64 20.18 -13.18
CA PRO A 365 0.78 19.95 -13.44
C PRO A 365 1.65 19.91 -12.17
N ALA A 366 1.35 20.77 -11.20
CA ALA A 366 2.04 20.78 -9.91
C ALA A 366 1.86 19.47 -9.12
N LEU A 367 0.66 18.88 -9.14
CA LEU A 367 0.36 17.65 -8.39
C LEU A 367 0.84 16.40 -9.15
N ALA A 368 0.64 16.38 -10.48
CA ALA A 368 1.06 15.28 -11.34
C ALA A 368 2.59 15.17 -11.46
N GLN A 369 3.27 16.31 -11.60
CA GLN A 369 4.67 16.37 -12.03
C GLN A 369 5.55 17.31 -11.18
N GLY A 370 4.99 18.00 -10.21
CA GLY A 370 5.74 18.99 -9.43
C GLY A 370 6.63 18.37 -8.35
N ASN A 371 7.69 19.08 -8.02
CA ASN A 371 8.55 18.81 -6.88
C ASN A 371 7.79 19.05 -5.57
N PHE A 372 8.17 18.32 -4.52
CA PHE A 372 7.63 18.44 -3.17
C PHE A 372 8.52 19.34 -2.30
N TYR A 373 7.92 20.29 -1.59
CA TYR A 373 8.59 21.16 -0.62
C TYR A 373 7.82 21.16 0.71
N PRO A 374 8.37 20.57 1.79
CA PRO A 374 7.72 20.54 3.08
C PRO A 374 7.69 21.94 3.72
N LEU A 375 6.61 22.29 4.42
CA LEU A 375 6.48 23.60 5.07
C LEU A 375 6.44 23.50 6.60
N ASN A 376 6.14 22.33 7.16
CA ASN A 376 6.18 22.10 8.60
C ASN A 376 7.52 22.49 9.26
N PRO A 377 8.72 22.19 8.69
CA PRO A 377 9.99 22.52 9.33
C PRO A 377 10.20 24.03 9.51
N ALA A 378 9.75 24.85 8.56
CA ALA A 378 9.82 26.31 8.65
C ALA A 378 8.83 26.89 9.68
N ASN A 379 7.83 26.11 10.10
CA ASN A 379 6.72 26.57 10.92
C ASN A 379 6.71 25.99 12.35
N GLN A 380 7.61 25.08 12.73
CA GLN A 380 7.62 24.48 14.07
C GLN A 380 7.65 25.52 15.21
N SER A 381 8.41 26.60 15.04
CA SER A 381 8.47 27.69 16.01
C SER A 381 7.40 28.77 15.82
N ASN A 382 6.61 28.73 14.74
CA ASN A 382 5.59 29.73 14.43
C ASN A 382 4.28 29.46 15.19
N PRO A 383 3.91 30.24 16.22
CA PRO A 383 2.70 29.99 17.02
C PRO A 383 1.41 30.14 16.21
N ALA A 384 1.43 30.88 15.09
CA ALA A 384 0.30 31.03 14.19
C ALA A 384 0.14 29.85 13.21
N TYR A 385 0.92 28.77 13.33
CA TYR A 385 0.78 27.57 12.51
C TYR A 385 -0.01 26.48 13.22
N GLY A 386 -1.24 26.80 13.63
CA GLY A 386 -2.17 25.84 14.24
C GLY A 386 -1.72 25.28 15.58
N ARG A 387 -0.89 26.00 16.35
CA ARG A 387 -0.43 25.55 17.67
C ARG A 387 -1.60 25.55 18.66
N LEU A 388 -1.79 24.44 19.37
CA LEU A 388 -2.83 24.34 20.38
C LEU A 388 -2.36 24.87 21.74
N SER A 389 -3.33 25.16 22.60
CA SER A 389 -3.04 25.59 23.98
C SER A 389 -2.26 24.50 24.72
N GLY A 390 -1.15 24.88 25.35
CA GLY A 390 -0.26 23.97 26.08
C GLY A 390 0.87 23.36 25.25
N GLU A 391 0.88 23.56 23.92
CA GLU A 391 1.97 23.12 23.07
C GLU A 391 3.07 24.18 23.00
N THR A 392 4.33 23.73 22.98
CA THR A 392 5.51 24.61 22.74
C THR A 392 5.94 24.63 21.27
N THR A 393 5.49 23.65 20.50
CA THR A 393 5.85 23.41 19.09
C THR A 393 4.58 23.36 18.25
N SER A 394 4.62 23.93 17.04
CA SER A 394 3.50 23.89 16.08
C SER A 394 3.59 22.68 15.16
N GLY A 395 2.52 22.38 14.42
CA GLY A 395 2.51 21.27 13.46
C GLY A 395 2.21 19.91 14.07
N HIS A 396 1.47 19.87 15.19
CA HIS A 396 0.89 18.63 15.71
C HIS A 396 -0.22 18.14 14.76
N TRP A 397 -1.23 18.99 14.52
CA TRP A 397 -2.40 18.67 13.68
C TRP A 397 -2.43 19.40 12.34
N MET A 398 -1.54 20.37 12.15
CA MET A 398 -1.42 21.12 10.90
C MET A 398 -0.34 20.50 10.03
N TYR A 399 -0.70 20.11 8.80
CA TYR A 399 0.26 19.69 7.79
C TYR A 399 0.10 20.54 6.52
N SER A 400 1.23 21.02 5.99
CA SER A 400 1.24 21.68 4.68
C SER A 400 2.54 21.47 3.94
N PHE A 401 2.43 21.47 2.62
CA PHE A 401 3.54 21.38 1.70
C PHE A 401 3.19 22.05 0.38
N LEU A 402 4.22 22.50 -0.34
CA LEU A 402 4.09 23.05 -1.67
C LEU A 402 4.42 21.97 -2.71
N ARG A 403 3.57 21.85 -3.72
CA ARG A 403 3.88 21.16 -4.96
C ARG A 403 4.14 22.20 -6.04
N ASN A 404 5.27 22.13 -6.72
CA ASN A 404 5.66 23.11 -7.74
C ASN A 404 6.22 22.41 -8.97
N ASP A 405 5.61 22.66 -10.12
CA ASP A 405 6.11 22.24 -11.42
C ASP A 405 6.88 23.40 -12.06
N PRO A 406 8.22 23.34 -12.09
CA PRO A 406 9.04 24.41 -12.66
C PRO A 406 8.95 24.47 -14.19
N VAL A 407 8.46 23.43 -14.88
CA VAL A 407 8.34 23.45 -16.34
C VAL A 407 7.12 24.27 -16.75
N ASN A 408 5.96 23.99 -16.15
CA ASN A 408 4.73 24.73 -16.47
C ASN A 408 4.52 25.97 -15.58
N GLN A 409 5.41 26.22 -14.62
CA GLN A 409 5.31 27.32 -13.65
C GLN A 409 3.96 27.30 -12.90
N LYS A 410 3.54 26.10 -12.51
CA LYS A 410 2.29 25.84 -11.79
C LYS A 410 2.60 25.35 -10.39
N SER A 411 1.85 25.82 -9.41
CA SER A 411 2.08 25.48 -8.01
C SER A 411 0.77 25.27 -7.27
N VAL A 412 0.77 24.32 -6.34
CA VAL A 412 -0.34 24.05 -5.44
C VAL A 412 0.18 24.03 -4.01
N LEU A 413 -0.42 24.84 -3.14
CA LEU A 413 -0.21 24.73 -1.70
C LEU A 413 -1.25 23.77 -1.13
N VAL A 414 -0.77 22.65 -0.56
CA VAL A 414 -1.60 21.70 0.17
C VAL A 414 -1.61 22.11 1.64
N ALA A 415 -2.81 22.24 2.23
CA ALA A 415 -2.99 22.56 3.64
C ALA A 415 -4.12 21.72 4.23
N VAL A 416 -3.84 21.05 5.36
CA VAL A 416 -4.75 20.08 5.97
C VAL A 416 -4.80 20.29 7.48
N ASN A 417 -6.01 20.39 8.03
CA ASN A 417 -6.25 20.28 9.46
C ASN A 417 -6.64 18.84 9.80
N LEU A 418 -5.72 18.12 10.43
CA LEU A 418 -5.90 16.73 10.84
C LEU A 418 -6.68 16.60 12.15
N HIS A 419 -6.93 17.71 12.86
CA HIS A 419 -7.58 17.68 14.18
C HIS A 419 -9.04 17.23 14.09
N PRO A 420 -9.51 16.32 14.96
CA PRO A 420 -10.85 15.75 14.86
C PRO A 420 -11.99 16.71 15.26
N THR A 421 -11.72 17.66 16.17
CA THR A 421 -12.79 18.52 16.74
C THR A 421 -12.51 20.02 16.76
N GLN A 422 -11.29 20.48 16.47
CA GLN A 422 -10.89 21.88 16.63
C GLN A 422 -10.63 22.54 15.28
N THR A 423 -11.25 23.71 15.07
CA THR A 423 -10.91 24.61 13.97
C THR A 423 -9.56 25.28 14.25
N LEU A 424 -8.66 25.25 13.27
CA LEU A 424 -7.43 26.03 13.32
C LEU A 424 -7.69 27.39 12.64
N SER A 425 -7.81 28.44 13.45
CA SER A 425 -8.10 29.80 12.98
C SER A 425 -6.86 30.69 12.99
N GLY A 426 -6.87 31.72 12.16
CA GLY A 426 -5.78 32.71 12.10
C GLY A 426 -4.44 32.12 11.63
N VAL A 427 -4.48 31.04 10.85
CA VAL A 427 -3.28 30.30 10.46
C VAL A 427 -2.42 31.13 9.50
N ARG A 428 -1.13 31.25 9.84
CA ARG A 428 -0.10 31.85 9.01
C ARG A 428 0.92 30.80 8.63
N CYS A 429 0.90 30.35 7.37
CA CYS A 429 1.82 29.35 6.86
C CYS A 429 3.05 30.04 6.25
N LEU A 430 4.20 29.94 6.91
CA LEU A 430 5.46 30.44 6.37
C LEU A 430 5.93 29.55 5.23
N LEU A 431 6.35 30.15 4.12
CA LEU A 431 7.14 29.45 3.11
C LEU A 431 8.60 29.37 3.58
N SER A 432 9.25 28.23 3.30
CA SER A 432 10.71 28.13 3.45
C SER A 432 11.40 28.99 2.39
N LYS A 433 12.70 29.23 2.56
CA LYS A 433 13.47 29.97 1.55
C LYS A 433 13.46 29.23 0.22
N GLU A 434 13.54 27.90 0.27
CA GLU A 434 13.55 27.01 -0.88
C GLU A 434 12.20 27.01 -1.60
N SER A 435 11.09 26.91 -0.86
CA SER A 435 9.75 26.92 -1.47
C SER A 435 9.37 28.30 -2.01
N ALA A 436 9.74 29.39 -1.32
CA ALA A 436 9.58 30.74 -1.84
C ALA A 436 10.41 30.97 -3.12
N ALA A 437 11.65 30.49 -3.16
CA ALA A 437 12.49 30.57 -4.35
C ALA A 437 11.91 29.74 -5.53
N ALA A 438 11.33 28.57 -5.25
CA ALA A 438 10.70 27.73 -6.27
C ALA A 438 9.49 28.38 -6.95
N LEU A 439 8.76 29.27 -6.25
CA LEU A 439 7.68 30.05 -6.84
C LEU A 439 8.17 31.16 -7.79
N ALA A 440 9.43 31.58 -7.67
CA ALA A 440 10.06 32.61 -8.52
C ALA A 440 9.21 33.90 -8.69
N LEU A 441 8.58 34.35 -7.60
CA LEU A 441 7.64 35.47 -7.65
C LEU A 441 8.37 36.81 -7.87
N PRO A 442 7.91 37.66 -8.79
CA PRO A 442 8.47 39.00 -8.94
C PRO A 442 8.19 39.88 -7.71
N THR A 443 9.14 40.75 -7.36
CA THR A 443 8.99 41.73 -6.28
C THR A 443 7.75 42.60 -6.48
N GLY A 444 7.03 42.90 -5.40
CA GLY A 444 5.81 43.71 -5.42
C GLY A 444 4.57 42.98 -5.96
N THR A 445 4.66 41.71 -6.34
CA THR A 445 3.47 40.93 -6.70
C THR A 445 2.74 40.40 -5.48
N THR A 446 1.48 40.04 -5.68
CA THR A 446 0.64 39.37 -4.69
C THR A 446 0.40 37.92 -5.11
N LEU A 447 0.71 36.99 -4.21
CA LEU A 447 0.39 35.58 -4.36
C LEU A 447 -1.07 35.35 -3.94
N THR A 448 -1.86 34.71 -4.80
CA THR A 448 -3.23 34.31 -4.51
C THR A 448 -3.40 32.80 -4.64
N GLY A 449 -4.20 32.22 -3.76
CA GLY A 449 -4.54 30.79 -3.81
C GLY A 449 -6.05 30.60 -3.93
N THR A 450 -6.50 29.63 -4.72
CA THR A 450 -7.91 29.23 -4.82
C THR A 450 -8.04 27.72 -4.65
N ASP A 451 -8.90 27.29 -3.73
CA ASP A 451 -9.08 25.86 -3.43
C ASP A 451 -9.71 25.08 -4.59
N LEU A 452 -9.06 23.96 -4.96
CA LEU A 452 -9.50 23.03 -5.99
C LEU A 452 -10.48 21.96 -5.47
N LEU A 453 -10.57 21.77 -4.14
CA LEU A 453 -11.36 20.67 -3.53
C LEU A 453 -12.79 21.08 -3.15
N ALA A 454 -13.09 22.38 -3.12
CA ALA A 454 -14.43 22.89 -2.87
C ALA A 454 -15.44 22.46 -3.94
N SER A 455 -16.66 22.10 -3.52
CA SER A 455 -17.79 21.89 -4.43
C SER A 455 -18.38 23.21 -4.93
N THR A 456 -18.43 24.21 -4.05
CA THR A 456 -18.95 25.56 -4.30
C THR A 456 -18.22 26.56 -3.42
N ASN A 457 -18.08 27.81 -3.87
CA ASN A 457 -17.44 28.90 -3.10
C ASN A 457 -16.03 28.52 -2.59
N PRO A 458 -15.06 28.35 -3.50
CA PRO A 458 -13.73 27.92 -3.12
C PRO A 458 -13.11 28.89 -2.12
N ALA A 459 -12.45 28.34 -1.10
CA ALA A 459 -11.66 29.15 -0.19
C ALA A 459 -10.52 29.81 -0.95
N THR A 460 -10.20 31.04 -0.57
CA THR A 460 -9.12 31.81 -1.20
C THR A 460 -8.24 32.47 -0.16
N PHE A 461 -7.03 32.82 -0.56
CA PHE A 461 -6.15 33.70 0.21
C PHE A 461 -5.40 34.66 -0.71
N SER A 462 -4.81 35.69 -0.11
CA SER A 462 -3.93 36.65 -0.77
C SER A 462 -2.81 37.08 0.17
N ALA A 463 -1.57 37.11 -0.32
CA ALA A 463 -0.39 37.52 0.44
C ALA A 463 0.64 38.25 -0.46
N PRO A 464 1.21 39.38 -0.04
CA PRO A 464 2.33 39.99 -0.75
C PRO A 464 3.52 39.04 -0.85
N ALA A 465 4.15 38.95 -2.02
CA ALA A 465 5.28 38.05 -2.25
C ALA A 465 6.44 38.30 -1.26
N ASP A 466 6.67 39.56 -0.91
CA ASP A 466 7.77 39.99 -0.05
C ASP A 466 7.61 39.59 1.43
N THR A 467 6.42 39.10 1.84
CA THR A 467 6.13 38.72 3.23
C THR A 467 5.97 37.22 3.44
N LEU A 468 6.08 36.41 2.40
CA LEU A 468 5.79 34.97 2.44
C LEU A 468 6.66 34.17 3.42
N THR A 469 7.93 34.55 3.58
CA THR A 469 8.87 33.86 4.49
C THR A 469 8.90 34.45 5.91
N SER A 470 8.26 35.60 6.14
CA SER A 470 8.33 36.34 7.41
C SER A 470 6.98 36.46 8.12
N GLN A 471 5.90 36.72 7.37
CA GLN A 471 4.53 36.80 7.88
C GLN A 471 3.67 35.62 7.44
N GLY A 472 4.06 34.94 6.36
CA GLY A 472 3.38 33.74 5.87
C GLY A 472 2.08 34.04 5.13
N VAL A 473 1.59 33.01 4.46
CA VAL A 473 0.28 33.00 3.80
C VAL A 473 -0.83 32.98 4.86
N PRO A 474 -1.80 33.92 4.84
CA PRO A 474 -3.02 33.82 5.64
C PRO A 474 -3.91 32.72 5.08
N LEU A 475 -3.91 31.55 5.71
CA LEU A 475 -4.87 30.52 5.36
C LEU A 475 -6.26 30.90 5.92
N PRO A 476 -7.35 30.46 5.28
CA PRO A 476 -8.68 30.59 5.86
C PRO A 476 -8.75 29.83 7.19
N ASP A 477 -9.81 30.06 7.95
CA ASP A 477 -10.13 29.15 9.06
C ASP A 477 -10.26 27.73 8.53
N LEU A 478 -9.57 26.78 9.17
CA LEU A 478 -9.50 25.38 8.77
C LEU A 478 -10.36 24.57 9.74
N PRO A 479 -11.62 24.23 9.40
CA PRO A 479 -12.48 23.41 10.26
C PRO A 479 -11.85 22.05 10.58
N PRO A 480 -12.37 21.31 11.57
CA PRO A 480 -11.92 19.95 11.84
C PRO A 480 -11.99 19.09 10.59
N PHE A 481 -10.99 18.25 10.36
CA PHE A 481 -10.88 17.40 9.18
C PHE A 481 -11.04 18.13 7.83
N SER A 482 -10.48 19.33 7.70
CA SER A 482 -10.53 20.11 6.45
C SER A 482 -9.28 19.91 5.59
N SER A 483 -9.47 20.01 4.28
CA SER A 483 -8.48 19.70 3.24
C SER A 483 -8.56 20.73 2.14
N TYR A 484 -7.41 21.29 1.75
CA TYR A 484 -7.33 22.31 0.72
C TYR A 484 -6.17 22.05 -0.23
N TYR A 485 -6.44 22.18 -1.53
CA TYR A 485 -5.43 22.29 -2.57
C TYR A 485 -5.55 23.66 -3.20
N PHE A 486 -4.76 24.62 -2.73
CA PHE A 486 -4.80 25.98 -3.27
C PHE A 486 -3.95 26.07 -4.55
N ASP A 487 -4.61 26.20 -5.71
CA ASP A 487 -3.93 26.55 -6.96
C ASP A 487 -3.42 27.99 -6.88
N LEU A 488 -2.11 28.13 -7.05
CA LEU A 488 -1.40 29.38 -6.84
C LEU A 488 -1.29 30.18 -8.13
N SER A 489 -1.60 31.47 -8.01
CA SER A 489 -1.51 32.46 -9.09
C SER A 489 -0.91 33.76 -8.57
N THR A 490 -0.48 34.61 -9.49
CA THR A 490 0.11 35.91 -9.16
C THR A 490 -0.73 37.05 -9.72
N GLN A 491 -0.85 38.12 -8.94
CA GLN A 491 -1.47 39.38 -9.34
C GLN A 491 -0.44 40.51 -9.21
N LYS A 492 -0.51 41.47 -10.13
CA LYS A 492 0.34 42.68 -10.10
C LYS A 492 -0.28 43.79 -9.29
#